data_AF-A0AAP9A3S5-F1
#
_entry.id   AF-A0AAP9A3S5-F1
#
_cell.length_a   1.000
_cell.length_b   1.000
_cell.length_c   1.000
_cell.angle_alpha   90.00
_cell.angle_beta   90.00
_cell.angle_gamma   90.00
#
_symmetry.space_group_name_H-M   'P 1'
#
loop_
_entity.id
_entity.type
_entity.pdbx_description
1 polymer ?
#
loop_
_entity_poly.entity_id
_entity_poly.type
_entity_poly.pdbx_seq_one_letter_code
_entity_poly.pdbx_strand_id
1 'polypeptide(L)'
;MYIKYYFQNLIISVGVFILFFTNWFGGEAFVERTNPIFLTLGVCSAFLFPFSRMIIEKTALRFTTREFWSTGLFAESPGKNGLYAIFYVACTILAVPIFGIYLIYMALKKVA
;
A
#
# COMPACT_ATOMS: atom_id res chain seq x y z
N MET A 1 19.28 -8.02 -1.63
CA MET A 1 18.16 -7.60 -2.51
C MET A 1 16.86 -7.36 -1.72
N TYR A 2 16.40 -8.32 -0.92
CA TYR A 2 15.17 -8.20 -0.10
C TYR A 2 15.19 -7.05 0.93
N ILE A 3 16.33 -6.84 1.61
CA ILE A 3 16.46 -5.79 2.64
C ILE A 3 16.35 -4.38 2.03
N LYS A 4 17.03 -4.12 0.91
CA LYS A 4 16.96 -2.82 0.21
C LYS A 4 15.54 -2.51 -0.26
N TYR A 5 14.87 -3.50 -0.85
CA TYR A 5 13.47 -3.39 -1.27
C TYR A 5 12.55 -3.10 -0.07
N TYR A 6 12.75 -3.80 1.05
CA TYR A 6 11.96 -3.58 2.26
C TYR A 6 12.08 -2.13 2.76
N PHE A 7 13.30 -1.61 2.93
CA PHE A 7 13.51 -0.24 3.40
C PHE A 7 12.97 0.82 2.43
N GLN A 8 13.12 0.62 1.11
CA GLN A 8 12.55 1.56 0.13
C GLN A 8 11.03 1.64 0.23
N ASN A 9 10.36 0.50 0.38
CA ASN A 9 8.89 0.47 0.49
C ASN A 9 8.39 0.88 1.88
N LEU A 10 9.23 0.72 2.91
CA LEU A 10 8.96 1.23 4.26
C LEU A 10 8.97 2.76 4.29
N ILE A 11 9.89 3.42 3.57
CA ILE A 11 9.89 4.88 3.44
C ILE A 11 8.58 5.36 2.80
N ILE A 12 8.10 4.65 1.77
CA ILE A 12 6.83 4.96 1.11
C ILE A 12 5.65 4.79 2.08
N SER A 13 5.58 3.68 2.83
CA SER A 13 4.48 3.45 3.78
C SER A 13 4.48 4.43 4.95
N VAL A 14 5.65 4.76 5.49
CA VAL A 14 5.81 5.77 6.53
C VAL A 14 5.44 7.16 6.01
N GLY A 15 5.81 7.51 4.78
CA GLY A 15 5.43 8.77 4.15
C GLY A 15 3.90 8.90 4.00
N VAL A 16 3.23 7.86 3.49
CA VAL A 16 1.76 7.81 3.40
C VAL A 16 1.10 7.87 4.78
N PHE A 17 1.66 7.16 5.76
CA PHE A 17 1.19 7.20 7.14
C PHE A 17 1.29 8.61 7.74
N ILE A 18 2.43 9.29 7.61
CA ILE A 18 2.59 10.67 8.12
C ILE A 18 1.61 11.62 7.42
N LEU A 19 1.49 11.56 6.09
CA LEU A 19 0.54 12.40 5.35
C LEU A 19 -0.91 12.18 5.77
N PHE A 20 -1.31 10.93 6.03
CA PHE A 20 -2.64 10.60 6.54
C PHE A 20 -2.90 11.26 7.90
N PHE A 21 -1.91 11.23 8.80
CA PHE A 21 -2.05 11.79 10.15
C PHE A 21 -1.91 13.32 10.20
N THR A 22 -1.14 13.93 9.31
CA THR A 22 -0.94 15.40 9.30
C THR A 22 -2.01 16.14 8.50
N ASN A 23 -2.48 15.58 7.37
CA ASN A 23 -3.41 16.28 6.47
C ASN A 23 -4.89 16.00 6.80
N TRP A 24 -5.25 14.79 7.22
CA TRP A 24 -6.66 14.44 7.48
C TRP A 24 -7.14 14.89 8.87
N PHE A 25 -6.20 15.17 9.77
CA PHE A 25 -6.46 15.23 11.20
C PHE A 25 -5.76 16.39 11.93
N GLY A 26 -5.16 17.34 11.22
CA GLY A 26 -4.45 18.49 11.78
C GLY A 26 -5.30 19.52 12.54
N GLY A 27 -6.53 19.20 12.94
CA GLY A 27 -7.30 20.01 13.88
C GLY A 27 -7.05 19.54 15.33
N GLU A 28 -7.05 20.47 16.28
CA GLU A 28 -6.83 20.20 17.73
C GLU A 28 -7.70 19.04 18.28
N ALA A 29 -8.84 18.76 17.64
CA ALA A 29 -9.75 17.67 17.99
C ALA A 29 -9.22 16.25 17.72
N PHE A 30 -8.15 16.06 16.93
CA PHE A 30 -7.64 14.71 16.66
C PHE A 30 -6.79 14.17 17.80
N VAL A 31 -5.85 14.95 18.34
CA VAL A 31 -4.98 14.48 19.42
C VAL A 31 -5.79 14.06 20.65
N GLU A 32 -6.89 14.77 20.95
CA GLU A 32 -7.81 14.40 22.04
C GLU A 32 -8.70 13.17 21.74
N ARG A 33 -9.04 12.89 20.47
CA ARG A 33 -9.87 11.74 20.07
C ARG A 33 -9.09 10.55 19.50
N THR A 34 -7.77 10.66 19.36
CA THR A 34 -6.96 9.59 18.77
C THR A 34 -6.88 8.45 19.75
N ASN A 35 -7.61 7.38 19.45
CA ASN A 35 -7.53 6.15 20.22
C ASN A 35 -6.12 5.57 20.03
N PRO A 36 -5.38 5.28 21.12
CA PRO A 36 -4.04 4.69 21.03
C PRO A 36 -4.03 3.38 20.21
N ILE A 37 -5.14 2.63 20.22
CA ILE A 37 -5.32 1.43 19.39
C ILE A 37 -5.23 1.76 17.90
N PHE A 38 -5.82 2.87 17.45
CA PHE A 38 -5.79 3.29 16.05
C PHE A 38 -4.37 3.62 15.59
N LEU A 39 -3.61 4.29 16.46
CA LEU A 39 -2.23 4.66 16.19
C LEU A 39 -1.32 3.42 16.16
N THR A 40 -1.48 2.50 17.11
CA THR A 40 -0.77 1.21 17.11
C THR A 40 -1.07 0.39 15.86
N LEU A 41 -2.35 0.27 15.47
CA LEU A 41 -2.74 -0.45 14.26
C LEU A 41 -2.16 0.19 12.99
N GLY A 42 -2.16 1.52 12.92
CA GLY A 42 -1.59 2.24 11.79
C GLY A 42 -0.07 2.05 11.68
N VAL A 43 0.65 2.06 12.81
CA VAL A 43 2.09 1.75 12.85
C VAL A 43 2.34 0.30 12.42
N CYS A 44 1.59 -0.67 12.96
CA CYS A 44 1.68 -2.07 12.53
C CYS A 44 1.43 -2.23 11.02
N SER A 45 0.42 -1.52 10.49
CA SER A 45 0.10 -1.52 9.06
C SER A 45 1.25 -0.95 8.22
N ALA A 46 1.90 0.12 8.66
CA ALA A 46 3.04 0.72 7.94
C ALA A 46 4.23 -0.25 7.85
N PHE A 47 4.49 -1.03 8.90
CA PHE A 47 5.54 -2.06 8.91
C PHE A 47 5.18 -3.32 8.11
N LEU A 48 3.90 -3.68 8.06
CA LEU A 48 3.41 -4.84 7.30
C LEU A 48 3.26 -4.55 5.80
N PHE A 49 3.13 -3.28 5.41
CA PHE A 49 2.93 -2.86 4.03
C PHE A 49 3.99 -3.39 3.04
N PRO A 50 5.32 -3.29 3.30
CA PRO A 50 6.33 -3.82 2.38
C PRO A 50 6.22 -5.34 2.18
N PHE A 51 5.77 -6.06 3.21
CA PHE A 51 5.58 -7.51 3.15
C PHE A 51 4.34 -7.88 2.33
N SER A 52 3.22 -7.20 2.58
CA SER A 52 1.98 -7.34 1.80
C SER A 52 2.23 -7.08 0.32
N ARG A 53 2.89 -5.96 0.00
CA ARG A 53 3.26 -5.59 -1.37
C ARG A 53 4.14 -6.65 -2.04
N MET A 54 5.15 -7.16 -1.34
CA MET A 54 6.02 -8.21 -1.87
C MET A 54 5.26 -9.50 -2.18
N ILE A 55 4.30 -9.91 -1.34
CA ILE A 55 3.48 -11.10 -1.59
C ILE A 55 2.62 -10.89 -2.83
N ILE A 56 1.96 -9.75 -2.94
CA ILE A 56 1.08 -9.42 -4.07
C ILE A 56 1.88 -9.40 -5.37
N GLU A 57 3.04 -8.73 -5.39
CA GLU A 57 3.92 -8.70 -6.57
C GLU A 57 4.38 -10.10 -6.97
N LYS A 58 4.84 -10.93 -6.03
CA LYS A 58 5.26 -12.32 -6.31
C LYS A 58 4.11 -13.18 -6.82
N THR A 59 2.92 -12.97 -6.27
CA THR A 59 1.71 -13.72 -6.66
C THR A 59 1.30 -13.34 -8.07
N ALA A 60 1.23 -12.05 -8.38
CA ALA A 60 0.89 -11.56 -9.71
C ALA A 60 1.93 -11.98 -10.77
N LEU A 61 3.23 -11.92 -10.42
CA LEU A 61 4.31 -12.42 -11.29
C LEU A 61 4.27 -13.95 -11.47
N ARG A 62 3.69 -14.71 -10.53
CA ARG A 62 3.47 -16.15 -10.68
C ARG A 62 2.35 -16.47 -11.67
N PHE A 63 1.33 -15.62 -11.75
CA PHE A 63 0.20 -15.78 -12.67
C PHE A 63 0.45 -15.20 -14.07
N THR A 64 1.54 -14.45 -14.26
CA THR A 64 1.92 -13.87 -15.55
C THR A 64 3.14 -14.60 -16.12
N THR A 65 3.15 -14.88 -17.42
CA THR A 65 4.26 -15.57 -18.10
C THR A 65 5.26 -14.57 -18.67
N ARG A 66 6.48 -15.01 -18.99
CA ARG A 66 7.45 -14.16 -19.71
C ARG A 66 6.90 -13.69 -21.06
N GLU A 67 6.20 -14.56 -21.78
CA GLU A 67 5.57 -14.23 -23.05
C GLU A 67 4.53 -13.11 -22.89
N PHE A 68 3.74 -13.12 -21.80
CA PHE A 68 2.81 -12.04 -21.49
C PHE A 68 3.51 -10.68 -21.32
N TRP A 69 4.70 -10.65 -20.71
CA TRP A 69 5.50 -9.44 -20.49
C TRP A 69 6.39 -9.03 -21.67
N SER A 70 6.36 -9.75 -22.79
CA SER A 70 7.19 -9.47 -23.97
C SER A 70 6.41 -9.37 -25.27
N THR A 71 5.09 -9.53 -25.25
CA THR A 71 4.23 -9.53 -26.45
C THR A 71 3.13 -8.48 -26.35
N GLY A 72 2.59 -8.08 -27.51
CA GLY A 72 1.48 -7.13 -27.60
C GLY A 72 1.80 -5.78 -26.97
N LEU A 73 0.95 -5.31 -26.05
CA LEU A 73 1.14 -4.05 -25.33
C LEU A 73 2.40 -4.02 -24.45
N PHE A 74 2.92 -5.18 -24.05
CA PHE A 74 4.15 -5.31 -23.26
C PHE A 74 5.39 -5.61 -24.12
N ALA A 75 5.28 -5.50 -25.45
CA ALA A 75 6.42 -5.59 -26.35
C ALA A 75 7.51 -4.56 -25.97
N GLU A 76 8.77 -4.90 -26.25
CA GLU A 76 9.94 -4.06 -25.98
C GLU A 76 9.81 -2.72 -26.72
N SER A 77 9.25 -1.74 -26.02
CA SER A 77 8.94 -0.41 -26.50
C SER A 77 9.11 0.59 -25.36
N PRO A 78 9.29 1.89 -25.65
CA PRO A 78 9.40 2.91 -24.60
C PRO A 78 8.21 2.93 -23.63
N GLY A 79 7.02 2.51 -24.08
CA GLY A 79 5.79 2.43 -23.28
C GLY A 79 5.79 1.31 -22.23
N LYS A 80 6.65 0.31 -22.36
CA LYS A 80 6.76 -0.84 -21.43
C LYS A 80 7.07 -0.39 -20.00
N ASN A 81 7.91 0.63 -19.83
CA ASN A 81 8.22 1.19 -18.51
C ASN A 81 7.00 1.81 -17.83
N GLY A 82 6.11 2.46 -18.59
CA GLY A 82 4.85 3.01 -18.07
C GLY A 82 3.89 1.91 -17.61
N LEU A 83 3.77 0.84 -18.39
CA LEU A 83 2.97 -0.34 -18.03
C LEU A 83 3.48 -1.04 -16.77
N TYR A 84 4.80 -1.15 -16.58
CA TYR A 84 5.37 -1.64 -15.32
C TYR A 84 5.02 -0.73 -14.15
N ALA A 85 5.10 0.60 -14.33
CA ALA A 85 4.73 1.53 -13.27
C ALA A 85 3.26 1.35 -12.84
N ILE A 86 2.33 1.21 -13.79
CA ILE A 86 0.91 0.95 -13.52
C ILE A 86 0.74 -0.36 -12.74
N PHE A 87 1.44 -1.43 -13.14
CA PHE A 87 1.42 -2.70 -12.43
C PHE A 87 1.85 -2.58 -10.97
N TYR A 88 2.97 -1.89 -10.70
CA TYR A 88 3.48 -1.72 -9.34
C TYR A 88 2.58 -0.81 -8.49
N VAL A 89 1.95 0.19 -9.10
CA VAL A 89 0.94 1.03 -8.43
C VAL A 89 -0.29 0.20 -8.07
N ALA A 90 -0.78 -0.65 -8.97
CA ALA A 90 -1.89 -1.57 -8.67
C ALA A 90 -1.54 -2.52 -7.51
N CYS A 91 -0.35 -3.11 -7.50
CA CYS A 91 0.12 -3.95 -6.40
C CYS A 91 0.20 -3.18 -5.07
N THR A 92 0.57 -1.90 -5.12
CA THR A 92 0.63 -1.01 -3.95
C THR A 92 -0.77 -0.72 -3.40
N ILE A 93 -1.74 -0.38 -4.25
CA ILE A 93 -3.13 -0.11 -3.83
C ILE A 93 -3.75 -1.37 -3.20
N LEU A 94 -3.50 -2.54 -3.79
CA LEU A 94 -3.97 -3.82 -3.27
C LEU A 94 -3.28 -4.24 -1.96
N ALA A 95 -2.17 -3.61 -1.57
CA ALA A 95 -1.48 -3.87 -0.31
C ALA A 95 -2.07 -3.09 0.88
N VAL A 96 -2.83 -2.03 0.62
CA VAL A 96 -3.49 -1.17 1.62
C VAL A 96 -4.76 -1.75 2.32
N PRO A 97 -5.51 -2.74 1.80
CA PRO A 97 -6.89 -3.01 2.23
C PRO A 97 -7.04 -3.55 3.66
N ILE A 98 -5.98 -4.00 4.35
CA ILE A 98 -6.09 -4.39 5.77
C ILE A 98 -6.47 -3.18 6.65
N PHE A 99 -5.94 -1.99 6.36
CA PHE A 99 -6.32 -0.75 7.04
C PHE A 99 -7.71 -0.26 6.58
N GLY A 100 -8.00 -0.38 5.28
CA GLY A 100 -9.30 0.00 4.71
C GLY A 100 -10.47 -0.81 5.28
N ILE A 101 -10.30 -2.13 5.45
CA ILE A 101 -11.32 -3.00 6.05
C ILE A 101 -11.60 -2.61 7.50
N TYR A 102 -10.57 -2.24 8.27
CA TYR A 102 -10.75 -1.77 9.65
C TYR A 102 -11.46 -0.41 9.72
N LEU A 103 -11.14 0.52 8.81
CA LEU A 103 -11.86 1.81 8.70
C LEU A 103 -13.33 1.60 8.35
N ILE A 104 -13.63 0.70 7.41
CA ILE A 104 -15.01 0.33 7.04
C ILE A 104 -15.73 -0.28 8.24
N TYR A 105 -15.09 -1.21 8.95
CA TYR A 105 -15.65 -1.81 10.16
C TYR A 105 -15.99 -0.77 11.25
N MET A 106 -15.08 0.17 11.52
CA MET A 106 -15.33 1.26 12.48
C MET A 106 -16.44 2.21 12.02
N ALA A 107 -16.50 2.55 10.72
CA ALA A 107 -17.55 3.40 10.17
C ALA A 107 -18.92 2.75 10.32
N LEU A 108 -19.03 1.45 10.06
CA LEU A 108 -20.27 0.68 10.25
C LEU A 108 -20.68 0.63 11.73
N LYS A 109 -19.72 0.48 12.65
CA LYS A 109 -19.98 0.47 14.09
C LYS A 109 -20.41 1.84 14.67
N LYS A 110 -20.11 2.94 13.99
CA LYS A 110 -20.47 4.30 14.42
C LYS A 110 -21.85 4.75 13.91
N VAL A 111 -22.38 4.05 12.91
CA VAL A 111 -23.72 4.28 12.33
C VAL A 111 -24.79 3.40 12.99
N ALA A 112 -24.38 2.31 13.67
CA ALA A 112 -25.23 1.48 14.52
C ALA A 112 -25.19 1.97 15.99
#